data_AF-A0A9W8G210-F1
#
_entry.id   AF-A0A9W8G210-F1
#
_cell.length_a   1.000
_cell.length_b   1.000
_cell.length_c   1.000
_cell.angle_alpha   90.00
_cell.angle_beta   90.00
_cell.angle_gamma   90.00
#
_symmetry.space_group_name_H-M   'P 1'
#
loop_
_entity.id
_entity.type
_entity.pdbx_description
1 polymer ?
#
loop_
_entity_poly.entity_id
_entity_poly.type
_entity_poly.pdbx_seq_one_letter_code
_entity_poly.pdbx_strand_id
1 'polypeptide(L)'
;MSDNGDGSRGYNPQQHQQHSGQAPPPPGYTSHQQFQQGNPTSLPPAGFNLQQQQNSSQGPPPPSGQDRNGPGYGINYSGRSSFDGSAQGGLQWVSASNGHIPPNAVQGGIEKDGKPLFVARAIYKGGLHPGKAGQHLENGGCNIGYGHKEVTVTEYQVLCGDASKLRWVRQEGILNIQGFVPYPAGHEETGEPLYIAKTLHDGSQQLGKCAPHIKKGMAFSYGHKERTTDDYMVLAYAN
;
A
#
# COMPACT_ATOMS: atom_id res chain seq x y z
N MET A 1 -4.05 1.98 83.76
CA MET A 1 -3.13 0.89 83.42
C MET A 1 -2.93 0.91 81.91
N SER A 2 -1.69 1.14 81.46
CA SER A 2 -1.07 0.85 80.14
C SER A 2 -1.85 1.28 78.88
N ASP A 3 -1.49 2.33 78.13
CA ASP A 3 -0.27 2.61 77.34
C ASP A 3 -0.25 1.95 75.93
N ASN A 4 0.33 2.70 74.99
CA ASN A 4 0.62 2.46 73.56
C ASN A 4 -0.50 2.84 72.56
N GLY A 5 -0.29 3.65 71.52
CA GLY A 5 0.95 4.23 70.97
C GLY A 5 0.76 4.45 69.46
N ASP A 6 1.05 5.69 69.05
CA ASP A 6 1.38 6.24 67.71
C ASP A 6 1.57 5.28 66.52
N GLY A 7 1.15 5.76 65.35
CA GLY A 7 1.50 5.15 64.07
C GLY A 7 1.14 5.99 62.86
N SER A 8 1.48 7.28 62.89
CA SER A 8 1.55 8.10 61.68
C SER A 8 2.58 7.52 60.70
N ARG A 9 2.10 7.02 59.55
CA ARG A 9 2.88 6.61 58.37
C ARG A 9 2.10 7.16 57.17
N GLY A 10 2.57 8.16 56.43
CA GLY A 10 3.86 8.24 55.76
C GLY A 10 3.54 8.26 54.26
N TYR A 11 3.33 9.45 53.71
CA TYR A 11 3.14 9.65 52.27
C TYR A 11 4.49 9.45 51.58
N ASN A 12 4.60 8.51 50.65
CA ASN A 12 5.81 8.28 49.85
C ASN A 12 5.48 8.42 48.35
N PRO A 13 5.91 9.49 47.67
CA PRO A 13 5.66 9.71 46.25
C PRO A 13 6.87 9.25 45.43
N GLN A 14 7.00 7.96 45.13
CA GLN A 14 7.89 7.45 44.09
C GLN A 14 7.67 5.94 43.90
N GLN A 15 6.97 5.58 42.81
CA GLN A 15 7.19 4.39 41.97
C GLN A 15 6.02 4.25 40.98
N HIS A 16 6.14 4.92 39.84
CA HIS A 16 5.46 4.51 38.60
C HIS A 16 6.52 4.55 37.50
N GLN A 17 7.27 3.46 37.42
CA GLN A 17 8.13 3.18 36.28
C GLN A 17 7.49 2.00 35.53
N GLN A 18 6.92 2.35 34.38
CA GLN A 18 6.89 1.61 33.12
C GLN A 18 6.96 0.06 33.20
N HIS A 19 5.87 -0.59 32.79
CA HIS A 19 5.98 -1.84 32.03
C HIS A 19 4.97 -1.81 30.87
N SER A 20 5.50 -1.50 29.70
CA SER A 20 4.90 -1.68 28.39
C SER A 20 4.70 -3.16 28.10
N GLY A 21 3.45 -3.62 28.12
CA GLY A 21 3.10 -4.95 27.64
C GLY A 21 3.16 -4.99 26.11
N GLN A 22 4.19 -5.65 25.57
CA GLN A 22 4.17 -6.12 24.18
C GLN A 22 3.04 -7.14 24.02
N ALA A 23 2.18 -6.94 23.02
CA ALA A 23 1.18 -7.92 22.62
C ALA A 23 1.88 -9.20 22.11
N PRO A 24 1.37 -10.40 22.45
CA PRO A 24 1.97 -11.65 22.00
C PRO A 24 1.85 -11.81 20.47
N PRO A 25 2.85 -12.45 19.81
CA PRO A 25 2.78 -12.72 18.38
C PRO A 25 1.65 -13.72 18.06
N PRO A 26 1.06 -13.66 16.84
CA PRO A 26 0.02 -14.60 16.43
C PRO A 26 0.54 -16.05 16.36
N PRO A 27 -0.29 -17.07 16.63
CA PRO A 27 0.13 -18.47 16.63
C PRO A 27 0.60 -18.91 15.24
N GLY A 28 1.84 -19.44 15.13
CA GLY A 28 2.35 -20.04 13.89
C GLY A 28 3.84 -19.88 13.59
N TYR A 29 4.61 -19.14 14.39
CA TYR A 29 6.05 -18.99 14.18
C TYR A 29 6.88 -19.90 15.10
N THR A 30 7.43 -20.98 14.55
CA THR A 30 8.54 -21.73 15.16
C THR A 30 9.87 -21.12 14.68
N SER A 31 10.66 -20.58 15.61
CA SER A 31 12.00 -20.05 15.35
C SER A 31 13.06 -21.15 15.46
N HIS A 32 13.82 -21.36 14.39
CA HIS A 32 15.11 -22.02 14.45
C HIS A 32 16.11 -21.24 13.61
N GLN A 33 17.00 -20.50 14.28
CA GLN A 33 18.48 -20.62 14.19
C GLN A 33 19.17 -19.31 14.57
N GLN A 34 20.31 -19.51 15.22
CA GLN A 34 21.09 -18.59 16.04
C GLN A 34 22.30 -18.01 15.28
N PHE A 35 22.64 -16.75 15.62
CA PHE A 35 23.92 -16.02 15.60
C PHE A 35 24.88 -16.10 14.40
N GLN A 36 25.26 -14.94 13.85
CA GLN A 36 26.61 -14.37 14.06
C GLN A 36 26.75 -12.90 13.56
N GLN A 37 27.65 -12.18 14.23
CA GLN A 37 27.91 -10.74 14.15
C GLN A 37 28.89 -10.38 13.03
N GLY A 38 28.81 -9.16 12.48
CA GLY A 38 29.87 -8.56 11.68
C GLY A 38 29.49 -7.22 11.03
N ASN A 39 30.02 -6.12 11.56
CA ASN A 39 30.15 -4.81 10.87
C ASN A 39 31.42 -4.84 10.00
N PRO A 40 31.52 -4.11 8.87
CA PRO A 40 32.04 -2.74 8.93
C PRO A 40 31.51 -1.73 7.87
N THR A 41 31.84 -0.47 8.16
CA THR A 41 31.67 0.83 7.48
C THR A 41 32.21 0.97 6.04
N SER A 42 31.52 1.75 5.17
CA SER A 42 32.06 2.95 4.46
C SER A 42 31.12 3.48 3.33
N LEU A 43 30.76 4.77 3.38
CA LEU A 43 30.30 5.64 2.25
C LEU A 43 31.47 5.94 1.28
N PRO A 44 31.36 6.58 0.07
CA PRO A 44 30.48 7.72 -0.36
C PRO A 44 30.15 7.76 -1.90
N PRO A 45 29.91 8.90 -2.62
CA PRO A 45 29.21 10.18 -2.37
C PRO A 45 28.08 10.52 -3.40
N ALA A 46 27.47 11.70 -3.21
CA ALA A 46 26.40 12.36 -3.99
C ALA A 46 26.80 12.92 -5.38
N GLY A 47 25.80 13.26 -6.22
CA GLY A 47 25.99 14.21 -7.33
C GLY A 47 24.93 14.18 -8.45
N PHE A 48 24.05 15.18 -8.45
CA PHE A 48 23.24 15.62 -9.61
C PHE A 48 24.15 16.14 -10.74
N ASN A 49 23.87 15.82 -12.02
CA ASN A 49 24.18 16.75 -13.12
C ASN A 49 23.27 16.53 -14.36
N LEU A 50 22.75 17.64 -14.87
CA LEU A 50 21.94 17.80 -16.07
C LEU A 50 22.72 18.74 -17.01
N GLN A 51 23.12 18.30 -18.20
CA GLN A 51 23.18 19.15 -19.39
C GLN A 51 23.35 18.32 -20.68
N GLN A 52 22.63 18.77 -21.70
CA GLN A 52 22.44 18.28 -23.07
C GLN A 52 23.67 18.38 -24.00
N GLN A 53 23.59 17.68 -25.14
CA GLN A 53 23.70 18.13 -26.55
C GLN A 53 24.21 16.93 -27.41
N GLN A 54 23.83 16.63 -28.66
CA GLN A 54 23.02 17.24 -29.72
C GLN A 54 22.83 16.18 -30.84
N ASN A 55 21.74 16.30 -31.62
CA ASN A 55 21.53 16.13 -33.09
C ASN A 55 20.19 15.43 -33.36
N SER A 56 19.29 15.81 -34.29
CA SER A 56 19.22 16.86 -35.30
C SER A 56 17.76 16.93 -35.81
N SER A 57 17.24 18.15 -35.91
CA SER A 57 16.21 18.69 -36.84
C SER A 57 15.40 17.77 -37.79
N GLN A 58 14.06 17.81 -37.72
CA GLN A 58 13.14 18.54 -38.65
C GLN A 58 11.66 18.30 -38.25
N GLY A 59 10.82 19.33 -38.40
CA GLY A 59 9.37 19.35 -38.10
C GLY A 59 8.44 19.01 -39.30
N PRO A 60 7.09 19.13 -39.14
CA PRO A 60 6.04 18.40 -39.91
C PRO A 60 5.33 19.31 -40.96
N PRO A 61 4.13 19.03 -41.62
CA PRO A 61 3.09 17.96 -41.52
C PRO A 61 2.47 17.50 -42.91
N PRO A 62 1.12 17.27 -43.16
CA PRO A 62 0.40 16.01 -43.50
C PRO A 62 -0.33 16.01 -44.91
N PRO A 63 -1.54 15.39 -45.14
CA PRO A 63 -1.92 13.97 -45.38
C PRO A 63 -2.61 13.71 -46.77
N SER A 64 -2.85 12.45 -47.17
CA SER A 64 -3.92 11.97 -48.10
C SER A 64 -3.68 10.47 -48.35
N GLY A 65 -4.64 9.58 -48.63
CA GLY A 65 -6.07 9.65 -48.85
C GLY A 65 -6.61 8.21 -48.86
N GLN A 66 -7.93 8.11 -48.94
CA GLN A 66 -8.74 6.88 -48.91
C GLN A 66 -8.32 5.87 -49.98
N ASP A 67 -8.45 4.58 -49.67
CA ASP A 67 -9.04 3.64 -50.63
C ASP A 67 -9.87 2.56 -49.92
N ARG A 68 -11.07 2.38 -50.46
CA ARG A 68 -12.11 1.41 -50.10
C ARG A 68 -11.89 0.14 -50.93
N ASN A 69 -12.15 -1.03 -50.34
CA ASN A 69 -13.03 -2.10 -50.89
C ASN A 69 -12.79 -3.42 -50.14
N GLY A 70 -13.84 -3.94 -49.49
CA GLY A 70 -13.93 -5.34 -49.06
C GLY A 70 -14.14 -6.27 -50.26
N PRO A 71 -14.04 -7.59 -50.04
CA PRO A 71 -15.24 -8.32 -49.58
C PRO A 71 -14.95 -9.24 -48.39
N GLY A 72 -15.96 -9.44 -47.53
CA GLY A 72 -15.88 -10.29 -46.35
C GLY A 72 -15.84 -11.78 -46.68
N TYR A 73 -15.35 -12.58 -45.72
CA TYR A 73 -15.85 -13.90 -45.29
C TYR A 73 -14.86 -14.44 -44.22
N GLY A 74 -15.38 -14.93 -43.10
CA GLY A 74 -14.66 -15.90 -42.26
C GLY A 74 -14.25 -15.42 -40.87
N ILE A 75 -15.13 -15.65 -39.89
CA ILE A 75 -14.72 -15.93 -38.52
C ILE A 75 -13.92 -17.24 -38.56
N ASN A 76 -12.63 -17.21 -38.24
CA ASN A 76 -11.83 -18.42 -38.03
C ASN A 76 -11.45 -18.54 -36.55
N TYR A 77 -12.24 -19.32 -35.82
CA TYR A 77 -11.79 -19.97 -34.60
C TYR A 77 -10.98 -21.20 -34.98
N SER A 78 -9.66 -21.05 -35.11
CA SER A 78 -8.71 -22.15 -34.93
C SER A 78 -7.28 -21.63 -34.95
N GLY A 79 -6.80 -21.24 -33.77
CA GLY A 79 -5.40 -20.96 -33.47
C GLY A 79 -5.16 -21.33 -32.02
N ARG A 80 -4.91 -22.62 -31.80
CA ARG A 80 -4.50 -23.21 -30.52
C ARG A 80 -3.26 -22.49 -29.99
N SER A 81 -3.13 -22.43 -28.66
CA SER A 81 -2.00 -21.95 -27.85
C SER A 81 -1.71 -20.44 -27.96
N SER A 82 -1.77 -19.64 -26.89
CA SER A 82 -1.37 -19.94 -25.52
C SER A 82 -2.22 -19.17 -24.52
N PHE A 83 -2.88 -19.90 -23.62
CA PHE A 83 -2.89 -19.45 -22.22
C PHE A 83 -1.42 -19.44 -21.81
N ASP A 84 -0.74 -18.31 -21.98
CA ASP A 84 0.60 -18.12 -21.43
C ASP A 84 0.47 -17.96 -19.91
N GLY A 85 0.31 -19.09 -19.26
CA GLY A 85 0.84 -19.27 -17.93
C GLY A 85 2.36 -19.33 -18.01
N SER A 86 3.02 -18.17 -18.02
CA SER A 86 4.40 -17.98 -17.54
C SER A 86 4.92 -16.55 -17.67
N ALA A 87 4.34 -15.60 -16.93
CA ALA A 87 5.17 -14.57 -16.28
C ALA A 87 5.42 -15.02 -14.83
N GLN A 88 6.46 -15.82 -14.68
CA GLN A 88 7.04 -16.29 -13.43
C GLN A 88 7.14 -15.17 -12.37
N GLY A 89 6.27 -15.21 -11.35
CA GLY A 89 6.48 -14.68 -10.01
C GLY A 89 6.50 -13.16 -9.79
N GLY A 90 6.11 -12.31 -10.75
CA GLY A 90 6.16 -10.84 -10.59
C GLY A 90 4.92 -10.21 -9.94
N LEU A 91 5.10 -9.11 -9.21
CA LEU A 91 4.01 -8.24 -8.77
C LEU A 91 3.60 -7.29 -9.91
N GLN A 92 2.31 -7.11 -10.14
CA GLN A 92 1.79 -6.28 -11.23
C GLN A 92 0.46 -5.62 -10.88
N TRP A 93 0.20 -4.45 -11.49
CA TRP A 93 -1.09 -3.76 -11.39
C TRP A 93 -1.99 -4.17 -12.54
N VAL A 94 -3.09 -4.87 -12.23
CA VAL A 94 -4.04 -5.37 -13.23
C VAL A 94 -5.28 -4.48 -13.24
N SER A 95 -5.65 -3.97 -14.41
CA SER A 95 -6.87 -3.17 -14.58
C SER A 95 -8.11 -3.99 -14.25
N ALA A 96 -9.04 -3.38 -13.52
CA ALA A 96 -10.30 -3.96 -13.10
C ALA A 96 -11.38 -2.89 -13.00
N SER A 97 -12.64 -3.31 -12.96
CA SER A 97 -13.75 -2.39 -12.80
C SER A 97 -14.99 -3.07 -12.23
N ASN A 98 -15.93 -2.27 -11.72
CA ASN A 98 -17.30 -2.68 -11.37
C ASN A 98 -17.36 -3.95 -10.48
N GLY A 99 -16.51 -4.01 -9.47
CA GLY A 99 -16.45 -5.09 -8.48
C GLY A 99 -15.54 -6.26 -8.88
N HIS A 100 -15.00 -6.28 -10.10
CA HIS A 100 -14.14 -7.36 -10.53
C HIS A 100 -12.83 -7.39 -9.73
N ILE A 101 -12.50 -8.55 -9.16
CA ILE A 101 -11.22 -8.81 -8.50
C ILE A 101 -10.48 -9.86 -9.32
N PRO A 102 -9.33 -9.51 -9.93
CA PRO A 102 -8.55 -10.46 -10.72
C PRO A 102 -8.00 -11.63 -9.89
N PRO A 103 -7.69 -12.78 -10.53
CA PRO A 103 -6.96 -13.87 -9.87
C PRO A 103 -5.60 -13.40 -9.33
N ASN A 104 -5.14 -14.05 -8.25
CA ASN A 104 -3.88 -13.71 -7.56
C ASN A 104 -3.82 -12.28 -7.01
N ALA A 105 -4.96 -11.64 -6.75
CA ALA A 105 -5.02 -10.34 -6.10
C ALA A 105 -4.42 -10.41 -4.69
N VAL A 106 -3.59 -9.43 -4.35
CA VAL A 106 -2.96 -9.30 -3.04
C VAL A 106 -4.00 -8.79 -2.04
N GLN A 107 -4.44 -9.69 -1.15
CA GLN A 107 -5.27 -9.30 -0.01
C GLN A 107 -4.41 -8.50 0.98
N GLY A 108 -4.83 -7.26 1.26
CA GLY A 108 -4.13 -6.37 2.19
C GLY A 108 -4.86 -6.20 3.51
N GLY A 109 -6.17 -6.48 3.56
CA GLY A 109 -7.00 -6.27 4.72
C GLY A 109 -8.24 -7.15 4.74
N ILE A 110 -9.13 -6.85 5.68
CA ILE A 110 -10.35 -7.61 5.93
C ILE A 110 -11.37 -6.70 6.63
N GLU A 111 -12.62 -6.73 6.21
CA GLU A 111 -13.71 -6.07 6.90
C GLU A 111 -14.09 -6.80 8.20
N LYS A 112 -14.85 -6.14 9.06
CA LYS A 112 -15.31 -6.68 10.35
C LYS A 112 -16.14 -7.96 10.21
N ASP A 113 -16.84 -8.11 9.10
CA ASP A 113 -17.64 -9.30 8.76
C ASP A 113 -16.83 -10.42 8.10
N GLY A 114 -15.50 -10.27 8.01
CA GLY A 114 -14.59 -11.26 7.45
C GLY A 114 -14.38 -11.17 5.94
N LYS A 115 -15.02 -10.22 5.24
CA LYS A 115 -14.86 -10.08 3.79
C LYS A 115 -13.48 -9.49 3.44
N PRO A 116 -12.79 -10.01 2.42
CA PRO A 116 -11.43 -9.59 2.09
C PRO A 116 -11.39 -8.20 1.43
N LEU A 117 -10.35 -7.44 1.75
CA LEU A 117 -10.01 -6.18 1.08
C LEU A 117 -8.69 -6.33 0.32
N PHE A 118 -8.69 -5.94 -0.95
CA PHE A 118 -7.56 -6.08 -1.86
C PHE A 118 -6.84 -4.75 -2.06
N VAL A 119 -5.52 -4.82 -2.24
CA VAL A 119 -4.68 -3.66 -2.52
C VAL A 119 -5.04 -3.12 -3.90
N ALA A 120 -5.55 -1.89 -3.94
CA ALA A 120 -5.99 -1.26 -5.17
C ALA A 120 -5.49 0.18 -5.28
N ARG A 121 -5.57 0.74 -6.48
CA ARG A 121 -5.32 2.15 -6.78
C ARG A 121 -6.22 2.65 -7.89
N ALA A 122 -6.53 3.94 -7.90
CA ALA A 122 -7.37 4.55 -8.93
C ALA A 122 -6.88 5.96 -9.28
N ILE A 123 -7.10 6.38 -10.52
CA ILE A 123 -6.83 7.74 -10.96
C ILE A 123 -7.97 8.63 -10.46
N TYR A 124 -7.65 9.72 -9.77
CA TYR A 124 -8.63 10.70 -9.33
C TYR A 124 -7.98 12.08 -9.21
N LYS A 125 -8.61 13.09 -9.83
CA LYS A 125 -8.15 14.50 -9.80
C LYS A 125 -6.65 14.68 -10.11
N GLY A 126 -6.18 14.05 -11.18
CA GLY A 126 -4.79 14.16 -11.63
C GLY A 126 -3.77 13.34 -10.84
N GLY A 127 -4.16 12.75 -9.71
CA GLY A 127 -3.34 11.82 -8.93
C GLY A 127 -3.68 10.36 -9.18
N LEU A 128 -2.78 9.47 -8.76
CA LEU A 128 -2.99 8.03 -8.69
C LEU A 128 -3.00 7.62 -7.21
N HIS A 129 -4.18 7.31 -6.69
CA HIS A 129 -4.38 7.15 -5.25
C HIS A 129 -4.55 5.68 -4.85
N PRO A 130 -3.75 5.19 -3.88
CA PRO A 130 -3.95 3.88 -3.27
C PRO A 130 -5.22 3.83 -2.40
N GLY A 131 -5.82 2.65 -2.33
CA GLY A 131 -7.04 2.41 -1.56
C GLY A 131 -7.35 0.92 -1.43
N LYS A 132 -8.64 0.61 -1.29
CA LYS A 132 -9.18 -0.75 -1.14
C LYS A 132 -10.18 -1.10 -2.23
N ALA A 133 -10.13 -2.33 -2.73
CA ALA A 133 -11.17 -2.90 -3.57
C ALA A 133 -11.76 -4.16 -2.93
N GLY A 134 -13.02 -4.43 -3.20
CA GLY A 134 -13.72 -5.63 -2.76
C GLY A 134 -15.10 -5.71 -3.43
N GLN A 135 -15.53 -6.91 -3.78
CA GLN A 135 -16.83 -7.14 -4.44
C GLN A 135 -18.03 -6.62 -3.63
N HIS A 136 -17.87 -6.51 -2.31
CA HIS A 136 -18.90 -6.10 -1.36
C HIS A 136 -18.87 -4.59 -1.06
N LEU A 137 -17.86 -3.86 -1.56
CA LEU A 137 -17.80 -2.41 -1.39
C LEU A 137 -18.90 -1.75 -2.23
N GLU A 138 -19.35 -0.58 -1.78
CA GLU A 138 -20.40 0.18 -2.47
C GLU A 138 -20.05 0.37 -3.95
N ASN A 139 -21.03 0.13 -4.83
CA ASN A 139 -20.88 0.18 -6.29
C ASN A 139 -19.77 -0.72 -6.88
N GLY A 140 -19.23 -1.68 -6.11
CA GLY A 140 -18.12 -2.54 -6.53
C GLY A 140 -16.83 -1.77 -6.85
N GLY A 141 -16.70 -0.52 -6.40
CA GLY A 141 -15.56 0.32 -6.77
C GLY A 141 -14.30 0.07 -5.92
N CYS A 142 -13.25 0.78 -6.30
CA CYS A 142 -12.10 1.05 -5.46
C CYS A 142 -12.40 2.28 -4.59
N ASN A 143 -12.32 2.13 -3.26
CA ASN A 143 -12.51 3.22 -2.33
C ASN A 143 -11.16 3.83 -1.98
N ILE A 144 -10.98 5.11 -2.29
CA ILE A 144 -9.78 5.90 -2.01
C ILE A 144 -10.10 7.04 -1.03
N GLY A 145 -9.10 7.47 -0.26
CA GLY A 145 -9.17 8.70 0.53
C GLY A 145 -8.72 9.91 -0.29
N TYR A 146 -9.57 10.94 -0.40
CA TYR A 146 -9.23 12.20 -1.03
C TYR A 146 -9.99 13.38 -0.42
N GLY A 147 -9.28 14.43 -0.04
CA GLY A 147 -9.89 15.70 0.39
C GLY A 147 -10.87 15.54 1.56
N HIS A 148 -10.51 14.70 2.54
CA HIS A 148 -11.30 14.36 3.73
C HIS A 148 -12.55 13.50 3.45
N LYS A 149 -12.71 13.00 2.22
CA LYS A 149 -13.84 12.16 1.82
C LYS A 149 -13.35 10.80 1.34
N GLU A 150 -14.22 9.81 1.51
CA GLU A 150 -14.11 8.56 0.79
C GLU A 150 -14.71 8.74 -0.61
N VAL A 151 -13.95 8.34 -1.62
CA VAL A 151 -14.36 8.42 -3.02
C VAL A 151 -14.33 7.01 -3.58
N THR A 152 -15.43 6.58 -4.17
CA THR A 152 -15.55 5.31 -4.90
C THR A 152 -15.28 5.56 -6.38
N VAL A 153 -14.30 4.85 -6.94
CA VAL A 153 -13.95 4.90 -8.37
C VAL A 153 -14.19 3.53 -9.00
N THR A 154 -14.97 3.48 -10.08
CA THR A 154 -15.39 2.23 -10.72
C THR A 154 -14.34 1.63 -11.65
N GLU A 155 -13.40 2.43 -12.14
CA GLU A 155 -12.23 2.00 -12.93
C GLU A 155 -10.97 2.10 -12.08
N TYR A 156 -10.28 0.99 -11.89
CA TYR A 156 -9.16 0.91 -10.96
C TYR A 156 -8.16 -0.16 -11.38
N GLN A 157 -7.09 -0.28 -10.60
CA GLN A 157 -6.10 -1.35 -10.73
C GLN A 157 -5.97 -2.09 -9.40
N VAL A 158 -5.83 -3.41 -9.47
CA VAL A 158 -5.60 -4.28 -8.31
C VAL A 158 -4.18 -4.83 -8.39
N LEU A 159 -3.46 -4.78 -7.28
CA LEU A 159 -2.14 -5.40 -7.18
C LEU A 159 -2.30 -6.92 -7.17
N CYS A 160 -1.68 -7.60 -8.12
CA CYS A 160 -1.73 -9.05 -8.27
C CYS A 160 -0.32 -9.64 -8.34
N GLY A 161 -0.17 -10.89 -7.92
CA GLY A 161 1.10 -11.63 -8.02
C GLY A 161 1.49 -12.32 -6.72
N ASP A 162 2.77 -12.64 -6.60
CA ASP A 162 3.32 -13.36 -5.45
C ASP A 162 3.48 -12.44 -4.23
N ALA A 163 2.54 -12.55 -3.29
CA ALA A 163 2.57 -11.78 -2.05
C ALA A 163 3.76 -12.12 -1.14
N SER A 164 4.46 -13.25 -1.33
CA SER A 164 5.67 -13.56 -0.54
C SER A 164 6.83 -12.60 -0.85
N LYS A 165 6.74 -11.86 -1.96
CA LYS A 165 7.69 -10.79 -2.32
C LYS A 165 7.40 -9.47 -1.62
N LEU A 166 6.39 -9.45 -0.75
CA LEU A 166 5.97 -8.29 0.02
C LEU A 166 6.03 -8.59 1.51
N ARG A 167 6.22 -7.53 2.29
CA ARG A 167 6.09 -7.57 3.75
C ARG A 167 5.44 -6.28 4.26
N TRP A 168 4.82 -6.39 5.42
CA TRP A 168 4.27 -5.26 6.15
C TRP A 168 5.29 -4.76 7.17
N VAL A 169 5.65 -3.48 7.12
CA VAL A 169 6.59 -2.85 8.04
C VAL A 169 5.82 -1.89 8.95
N ARG A 170 5.88 -2.11 10.26
CA ARG A 170 5.21 -1.22 11.23
C ARG A 170 5.84 0.17 11.18
N GLN A 171 4.99 1.19 11.28
CA GLN A 171 5.35 2.61 11.33
C GLN A 171 4.52 3.32 12.39
N GLU A 172 5.13 4.32 13.03
CA GLU A 172 4.46 5.23 13.95
C GLU A 172 4.75 6.67 13.54
N GLY A 173 3.72 7.52 13.47
CA GLY A 173 3.83 8.91 13.05
C GLY A 173 4.11 9.07 11.55
N ILE A 174 4.91 10.08 11.19
CA ILE A 174 5.25 10.36 9.78
C ILE A 174 6.09 9.21 9.23
N LEU A 175 5.79 8.76 8.01
CA LEU A 175 6.51 7.68 7.34
C LEU A 175 8.02 7.93 7.33
N ASN A 176 8.78 7.00 7.93
CA ASN A 176 10.23 6.94 7.84
C ASN A 176 10.66 5.73 7.03
N ILE A 177 11.16 5.95 5.82
CA ILE A 177 11.55 4.90 4.87
C ILE A 177 12.97 4.34 5.10
N GLN A 178 13.63 4.71 6.20
CA GLN A 178 14.95 4.16 6.52
C GLN A 178 14.84 2.66 6.86
N GLY A 179 15.64 1.83 6.18
CA GLY A 179 15.75 0.39 6.46
C GLY A 179 14.81 -0.54 5.69
N PHE A 180 13.98 -0.01 4.78
CA PHE A 180 13.15 -0.82 3.87
C PHE A 180 12.82 -0.04 2.59
N VAL A 181 12.36 -0.75 1.55
CA VAL A 181 11.91 -0.14 0.29
C VAL A 181 10.39 -0.23 0.22
N PRO A 182 9.63 0.86 0.43
CA PRO A 182 8.17 0.83 0.33
C PRO A 182 7.74 0.54 -1.11
N TYR A 183 6.63 -0.19 -1.27
CA TYR A 183 6.10 -0.52 -2.59
C TYR A 183 5.39 0.70 -3.19
N PRO A 184 5.87 1.28 -4.31
CA PRO A 184 5.28 2.48 -4.89
C PRO A 184 3.89 2.17 -5.43
N ALA A 185 2.91 2.97 -5.00
CA ALA A 185 1.51 2.68 -5.26
C ALA A 185 0.84 3.76 -6.11
N GLY A 186 1.36 4.99 -6.09
CA GLY A 186 0.87 6.07 -6.92
C GLY A 186 1.54 7.38 -6.56
N HIS A 187 0.84 8.48 -6.83
CA HIS A 187 1.33 9.83 -6.59
C HIS A 187 0.17 10.80 -6.38
N GLU A 188 0.42 11.89 -5.65
CA GLU A 188 -0.44 13.07 -5.66
C GLU A 188 -0.36 13.78 -7.03
N GLU A 189 -1.29 14.70 -7.31
CA GLU A 189 -1.34 15.45 -8.58
C GLU A 189 -0.01 16.14 -8.92
N THR A 190 0.68 16.65 -7.90
CA THR A 190 1.98 17.32 -7.99
C THR A 190 3.17 16.37 -8.18
N GLY A 191 2.92 15.05 -8.18
CA GLY A 191 3.91 14.00 -8.47
C GLY A 191 4.56 13.38 -7.24
N GLU A 192 4.29 13.86 -6.03
CA GLU A 192 4.84 13.25 -4.81
C GLU A 192 4.33 11.81 -4.63
N PRO A 193 5.21 10.87 -4.26
CA PRO A 193 4.86 9.46 -4.21
C PRO A 193 3.89 9.14 -3.06
N LEU A 194 3.00 8.19 -3.34
CA LEU A 194 2.10 7.57 -2.38
C LEU A 194 2.39 6.07 -2.27
N TYR A 195 2.32 5.55 -1.06
CA TYR A 195 2.56 4.15 -0.72
C TYR A 195 1.32 3.51 -0.10
N ILE A 196 1.23 2.17 -0.17
CA ILE A 196 0.15 1.42 0.46
C ILE A 196 0.39 1.31 1.95
N ALA A 197 -0.63 1.63 2.73
CA ALA A 197 -0.63 1.41 4.16
C ALA A 197 -1.85 0.59 4.59
N LYS A 198 -1.75 -0.04 5.77
CA LYS A 198 -2.88 -0.67 6.46
C LYS A 198 -2.89 -0.34 7.95
N THR A 199 -4.07 -0.30 8.54
CA THR A 199 -4.24 -0.14 10.00
C THR A 199 -5.40 -1.00 10.51
N LEU A 200 -5.41 -1.30 11.81
CA LEU A 200 -6.54 -1.92 12.48
C LEU A 200 -7.51 -0.82 12.94
N HIS A 201 -8.77 -0.90 12.53
CA HIS A 201 -9.81 0.07 12.90
C HIS A 201 -11.15 -0.63 13.10
N ASP A 202 -11.78 -0.47 14.26
CA ASP A 202 -13.11 -1.05 14.58
C ASP A 202 -13.23 -2.56 14.24
N GLY A 203 -12.21 -3.34 14.57
CA GLY A 203 -12.18 -4.79 14.30
C GLY A 203 -11.96 -5.19 12.84
N SER A 204 -11.61 -4.24 11.97
CA SER A 204 -11.29 -4.45 10.55
C SER A 204 -9.85 -4.01 10.24
N GLN A 205 -9.21 -4.60 9.22
CA GLN A 205 -7.93 -4.14 8.68
C GLN A 205 -8.18 -3.30 7.42
N GLN A 206 -8.03 -1.99 7.54
CA GLN A 206 -8.35 -1.03 6.48
C GLN A 206 -7.10 -0.63 5.70
N LEU A 207 -7.23 -0.50 4.38
CA LEU A 207 -6.16 -0.07 3.48
C LEU A 207 -6.30 1.41 3.13
N GLY A 208 -5.18 2.03 2.80
CA GLY A 208 -5.14 3.43 2.37
C GLY A 208 -3.74 3.83 1.93
N LYS A 209 -3.42 5.10 2.14
CA LYS A 209 -2.20 5.75 1.66
C LYS A 209 -1.36 6.33 2.80
N CYS A 210 -0.04 6.27 2.65
CA CYS A 210 0.90 7.01 3.48
C CYS A 210 2.02 7.60 2.61
N ALA A 211 2.67 8.65 3.09
CA ALA A 211 3.84 9.24 2.46
C ALA A 211 4.58 10.16 3.45
N PRO A 212 5.86 10.52 3.21
CA PRO A 212 6.59 11.44 4.08
C PRO A 212 5.98 12.86 4.17
N HIS A 213 5.20 13.26 3.15
CA HIS A 213 4.47 14.52 3.14
C HIS A 213 3.12 14.45 3.89
N ILE A 214 2.59 13.26 4.18
CA ILE A 214 1.36 13.06 4.96
C ILE A 214 1.70 13.12 6.45
N LYS A 215 1.41 14.26 7.09
CA LYS A 215 1.87 14.56 8.46
C LYS A 215 1.17 13.77 9.57
N LYS A 216 0.04 13.13 9.26
CA LYS A 216 -0.75 12.34 10.21
C LYS A 216 -0.49 10.83 10.11
N GLY A 217 0.58 10.41 9.43
CA GLY A 217 0.92 9.02 9.20
C GLY A 217 0.20 8.42 7.99
N MET A 218 -0.79 7.59 8.25
CA MET A 218 -1.65 6.97 7.23
C MET A 218 -2.98 7.72 7.09
N ALA A 219 -3.50 7.82 5.88
CA ALA A 219 -4.87 8.20 5.56
C ALA A 219 -5.62 7.01 4.92
N PHE A 220 -6.89 6.78 5.30
CA PHE A 220 -7.68 5.64 4.81
C PHE A 220 -9.17 5.94 4.76
N SER A 221 -9.89 5.26 3.89
CA SER A 221 -11.34 5.38 3.71
C SER A 221 -12.10 4.46 4.67
N TYR A 222 -12.97 5.02 5.51
CA TYR A 222 -13.87 4.25 6.36
C TYR A 222 -15.11 5.05 6.80
N GLY A 223 -16.30 4.52 6.50
CA GLY A 223 -17.58 5.11 6.88
C GLY A 223 -17.86 6.42 6.15
N HIS A 224 -17.60 6.46 4.84
CA HIS A 224 -17.78 7.60 3.93
C HIS A 224 -16.85 8.80 4.22
N LYS A 225 -15.81 8.60 5.03
CA LYS A 225 -14.84 9.64 5.42
C LYS A 225 -13.42 9.14 5.19
N GLU A 226 -12.53 10.08 4.88
CA GLU A 226 -11.10 9.84 5.00
C GLU A 226 -10.69 10.07 6.46
N ARG A 227 -10.13 9.03 7.06
CA ARG A 227 -9.61 9.01 8.43
C ARG A 227 -8.10 8.98 8.40
N THR A 228 -7.48 9.30 9.53
CA THR A 228 -6.03 9.24 9.69
C THR A 228 -5.63 8.56 10.99
N THR A 229 -4.47 7.91 10.99
CA THR A 229 -3.86 7.34 12.19
C THR A 229 -2.33 7.32 12.04
N ASP A 230 -1.65 7.45 13.16
CA ASP A 230 -0.20 7.41 13.27
C ASP A 230 0.35 5.99 13.52
N ASP A 231 -0.43 5.02 14.01
CA ASP A 231 0.00 3.60 14.10
C ASP A 231 -0.54 2.78 12.92
N TYR A 232 0.36 2.29 12.08
CA TYR A 232 0.02 1.61 10.84
C TYR A 232 1.16 0.69 10.38
N MET A 233 0.90 -0.03 9.29
CA MET A 233 1.93 -0.77 8.57
C MET A 233 2.00 -0.27 7.12
N VAL A 234 3.20 -0.27 6.55
CA VAL A 234 3.47 0.08 5.16
C VAL A 234 3.83 -1.17 4.39
N LEU A 235 3.29 -1.31 3.18
CA LEU A 235 3.65 -2.39 2.28
C LEU A 235 5.02 -2.11 1.67
N ALA A 236 5.95 -3.05 1.82
CA ALA A 236 7.32 -2.95 1.34
C ALA A 236 7.69 -4.22 0.57
N TYR A 237 8.75 -4.14 -0.22
CA TYR A 237 9.37 -5.34 -0.77
C TYR A 237 9.92 -6.22 0.35
N ALA A 238 9.74 -7.53 0.22
CA ALA A 238 10.44 -8.51 1.03
C ALA A 238 11.95 -8.43 0.72
N ASN A 239 12.76 -8.52 1.76
CA ASN A 239 14.22 -8.54 1.65
C ASN A 239 14.71 -9.95 1.37
#